data_AF-A0A941CRB3-F1
#
_entry.id   AF-A0A941CRB3-F1
#
_cell.length_a   1.000
_cell.length_b   1.000
_cell.length_c   1.000
_cell.angle_alpha   90.00
_cell.angle_beta   90.00
_cell.angle_gamma   90.00
#
_symmetry.space_group_name_H-M   'P 1'
#
loop_
_entity.id
_entity.type
_entity.pdbx_description
1 polymer ?
#
loop_
_entity_poly.entity_id
_entity_poly.type
_entity_poly.pdbx_seq_one_letter_code
_entity_poly.pdbx_strand_id
1 'polypeptide(L)'
;MTPVLKLLTALLAAMFLLAACQPQSEKMTPSDVRALAALKEELTWKDLEGFDHEEVGSGLYILKFEITGSEGYVLLAGGGSKTEPPLYVTLQSPTVESWEIRTEELPPTFPK
;
A
#
# COMPACT_ATOMS: atom_id res chain seq x y z
N MET A 1 27.73 28.64 28.85
CA MET A 1 27.22 27.73 27.80
C MET A 1 27.41 28.41 26.45
N THR A 2 28.34 27.92 25.62
CA THR A 2 28.75 28.58 24.37
C THR A 2 27.62 28.51 23.31
N PRO A 3 27.52 29.48 22.39
CA PRO A 3 26.47 29.50 21.36
C PRO A 3 26.49 28.24 20.49
N VAL A 4 27.65 27.62 20.32
CA VAL A 4 27.86 26.36 19.60
C VAL A 4 27.10 25.19 20.24
N LEU A 5 27.11 25.09 21.58
CA LEU A 5 26.41 24.00 22.28
C LEU A 5 24.88 24.17 22.19
N LYS A 6 24.37 25.41 22.24
CA LYS A 6 22.94 25.70 22.06
C LYS A 6 22.47 25.38 20.64
N LEU A 7 23.27 25.71 19.63
CA LEU A 7 22.97 25.42 18.22
C LEU A 7 22.97 23.91 17.96
N LEU A 8 23.96 23.19 18.50
CA LEU A 8 24.04 21.72 18.38
C LEU A 8 22.84 21.04 19.04
N THR A 9 22.40 21.52 20.21
CA THR A 9 21.24 20.97 20.91
C THR A 9 19.93 21.25 20.15
N ALA A 10 19.78 22.43 19.54
CA ALA A 10 18.62 22.78 18.73
C ALA A 10 18.54 21.97 17.42
N LEU A 11 19.69 21.71 16.76
CA LEU A 11 19.78 20.85 15.58
C LEU A 11 19.40 19.40 15.91
N LEU A 12 19.85 18.88 17.06
CA LEU A 12 19.48 17.54 17.51
C LEU A 12 17.98 17.42 17.79
N ALA A 13 17.36 18.42 18.44
CA ALA A 13 15.93 18.45 18.69
C ALA A 13 15.09 18.55 17.40
N ALA A 14 15.57 19.29 16.39
CA ALA A 14 14.92 19.37 15.08
C ALA A 14 14.93 18.03 14.32
N MET A 15 16.02 17.25 14.44
CA MET A 15 16.06 15.88 13.88
C MET A 15 15.06 14.93 14.56
N PHE A 16 14.85 15.05 15.87
CA PHE A 16 13.85 14.24 16.59
C PHE A 16 12.40 14.59 16.22
N LEU A 17 12.11 15.87 15.93
CA LEU A 17 10.77 16.31 15.49
C LEU A 17 10.44 15.84 14.06
N LEU A 18 11.43 15.71 13.17
CA LEU A 18 11.23 15.22 11.79
C LEU A 18 10.97 13.70 11.73
N ALA A 19 11.53 12.92 12.67
CA ALA A 19 11.31 11.48 12.73
C ALA A 19 9.89 11.08 13.20
N ALA A 20 9.20 11.95 13.94
CA ALA A 20 7.86 11.69 14.49
C ALA A 20 6.73 11.91 13.47
N CYS A 21 7.03 12.39 12.27
CA CYS A 21 6.06 12.65 11.21
C CYS A 21 6.30 11.76 9.98
N GLN A 22 6.75 10.52 10.20
CA GLN A 22 6.67 9.51 9.16
C GLN A 22 5.21 9.01 9.11
N PRO A 23 4.52 9.09 7.97
CA PRO A 23 3.21 8.48 7.84
C PRO A 23 3.36 6.99 8.13
N GLN A 24 2.67 6.52 9.17
CA GLN A 24 2.62 5.10 9.49
C GLN A 24 1.70 4.45 8.46
N SER A 25 2.26 3.66 7.56
CA SER A 25 1.49 2.84 6.63
C SER A 25 0.79 1.70 7.38
N GLU A 26 -0.42 1.36 6.93
CA GLU A 26 -1.30 0.38 7.56
C GLU A 26 -1.23 -0.98 6.86
N LYS A 27 -1.36 -2.06 7.61
CA LYS A 27 -1.48 -3.40 7.01
C LYS A 27 -2.86 -3.57 6.40
N MET A 28 -2.91 -4.02 5.15
CA MET A 28 -4.16 -4.29 4.45
C MET A 28 -4.94 -5.46 5.07
N THR A 29 -6.26 -5.34 5.14
CA THR A 29 -7.19 -6.37 5.61
C THR A 29 -8.19 -6.78 4.51
N PRO A 30 -8.94 -7.88 4.68
CA PRO A 30 -9.98 -8.27 3.72
C PRO A 30 -11.06 -7.21 3.52
N SER A 31 -11.40 -6.46 4.58
CA SER A 31 -12.37 -5.37 4.50
C SER A 31 -11.87 -4.21 3.63
N ASP A 32 -10.56 -3.92 3.66
CA ASP A 32 -9.96 -2.88 2.81
C ASP A 32 -10.00 -3.29 1.34
N VAL A 33 -9.68 -4.55 1.03
CA VAL A 33 -9.79 -5.08 -0.34
C VAL A 33 -11.23 -4.95 -0.87
N ARG A 34 -12.24 -5.20 -0.04
CA ARG A 34 -13.65 -5.00 -0.40
C ARG A 34 -13.99 -3.52 -0.62
N ALA A 35 -13.47 -2.63 0.21
CA ALA A 35 -13.66 -1.19 0.06
C ALA A 35 -13.02 -0.68 -1.25
N LEU A 36 -11.80 -1.13 -1.56
CA LEU A 36 -11.12 -0.85 -2.82
C LEU A 36 -11.91 -1.41 -4.03
N ALA A 37 -12.39 -2.65 -3.95
CA ALA A 37 -13.18 -3.27 -5.01
C ALA A 37 -14.48 -2.51 -5.32
N ALA A 38 -15.04 -1.81 -4.32
CA ALA A 38 -16.24 -0.99 -4.48
C ALA A 38 -15.99 0.30 -5.29
N LEU A 39 -14.73 0.76 -5.40
CA LEU A 39 -14.36 1.92 -6.22
C LEU A 39 -14.37 1.61 -7.72
N LYS A 40 -14.29 0.32 -8.11
CA LYS A 40 -14.33 -0.11 -9.51
C LYS A 40 -13.27 0.64 -10.34
N GLU A 41 -13.64 1.18 -11.50
CA GLU A 41 -12.72 1.88 -12.41
C GLU A 41 -12.17 3.20 -11.85
N GLU A 42 -12.76 3.73 -10.77
CA GLU A 42 -12.30 4.96 -10.10
C GLU A 42 -11.13 4.72 -9.13
N LEU A 43 -10.73 3.45 -8.89
CA LEU A 43 -9.61 3.11 -8.02
C LEU A 43 -8.29 3.67 -8.59
N THR A 44 -7.60 4.47 -7.79
CA THR A 44 -6.31 5.10 -8.14
C THR A 44 -5.17 4.65 -7.24
N TRP A 45 -3.93 4.99 -7.61
CA TRP A 45 -2.76 4.76 -6.75
C TRP A 45 -2.87 5.41 -5.37
N LYS A 46 -3.54 6.57 -5.28
CA LYS A 46 -3.71 7.30 -4.03
C LYS A 46 -4.53 6.53 -3.00
N ASP A 47 -5.49 5.73 -3.47
CA ASP A 47 -6.30 4.87 -2.61
C ASP A 47 -5.47 3.72 -2.00
N LEU A 48 -4.29 3.45 -2.57
CA LEU A 48 -3.37 2.40 -2.13
C LEU A 48 -2.18 2.92 -1.31
N GLU A 49 -1.86 4.22 -1.39
CA GLU A 49 -0.67 4.83 -0.76
C GLU A 49 -0.63 4.69 0.77
N GLY A 50 -1.79 4.53 1.41
CA GLY A 50 -1.89 4.36 2.86
C GLY A 50 -1.45 2.98 3.38
N PHE A 51 -1.28 1.99 2.49
CA PHE A 51 -1.01 0.61 2.89
C PHE A 51 0.46 0.22 2.76
N ASP A 52 0.92 -0.64 3.69
CA ASP A 52 2.21 -1.32 3.62
C ASP A 52 2.31 -2.15 2.33
N HIS A 53 3.41 -1.99 1.57
CA HIS A 53 3.63 -2.73 0.34
C HIS A 53 5.10 -2.99 0.03
N GLU A 54 5.32 -4.02 -0.80
CA GLU A 54 6.59 -4.36 -1.42
C GLU A 54 6.57 -3.93 -2.90
N GLU A 55 7.61 -3.24 -3.36
CA GLU A 55 7.80 -3.00 -4.79
C GLU A 55 8.46 -4.23 -5.43
N VAL A 56 7.73 -4.92 -6.31
CA VAL A 56 8.16 -6.19 -6.92
C VAL A 56 8.41 -6.09 -8.44
N GLY A 57 8.28 -4.89 -9.01
CA GLY A 57 8.41 -4.64 -10.44
C GLY A 57 9.83 -4.32 -10.88
N SER A 58 10.39 -5.13 -11.78
CA SER A 58 11.69 -4.85 -12.42
C SER A 58 11.55 -3.80 -13.54
N GLY A 59 11.46 -2.53 -13.16
CA GLY A 59 11.29 -1.40 -14.10
C GLY A 59 9.84 -1.06 -14.44
N LEU A 60 8.87 -1.67 -13.75
CA LEU A 60 7.45 -1.32 -13.76
C LEU A 60 7.03 -0.94 -12.34
N TYR A 61 6.00 -0.10 -12.23
CA TYR A 61 5.41 0.18 -10.92
C TYR A 61 4.46 -0.96 -10.54
N ILE A 62 4.95 -1.92 -9.77
CA ILE A 62 4.16 -3.06 -9.28
C ILE A 62 4.29 -3.12 -7.76
N LEU A 63 3.16 -2.90 -7.09
CA LEU A 63 3.01 -2.97 -5.65
C LEU A 63 2.36 -4.28 -5.26
N LYS A 64 2.94 -4.94 -4.25
CA LYS A 64 2.40 -6.12 -3.60
C LYS A 64 2.01 -5.78 -2.17
N PHE A 65 0.75 -6.03 -1.82
CA PHE A 65 0.21 -5.83 -0.48
C PHE A 65 -0.08 -7.20 0.16
N GLU A 66 0.49 -7.46 1.32
CA GLU A 66 0.10 -8.60 2.14
C GLU A 66 -1.22 -8.32 2.85
N ILE A 67 -2.12 -9.29 2.87
CA ILE A 67 -3.45 -9.13 3.48
C ILE A 67 -3.47 -9.84 4.84
N THR A 68 -3.45 -9.06 5.91
CA THR A 68 -3.51 -9.57 7.28
C THR A 68 -4.88 -10.19 7.55
N GLY A 69 -4.92 -11.40 8.12
CA GLY A 69 -6.16 -12.14 8.34
C GLY A 69 -6.64 -12.93 7.11
N SER A 70 -5.82 -13.02 6.06
CA SER A 70 -6.07 -13.87 4.89
C SER A 70 -4.81 -14.65 4.53
N GLU A 71 -4.75 -15.93 4.91
CA GLU A 71 -3.54 -16.74 4.70
C GLU A 71 -3.22 -16.91 3.22
N GLY A 72 -2.06 -16.40 2.80
CA GLY A 72 -1.51 -16.57 1.46
C GLY A 72 -2.15 -15.73 0.36
N TYR A 73 -3.15 -14.90 0.68
CA TYR A 73 -3.67 -13.93 -0.27
C TYR A 73 -2.81 -12.67 -0.31
N VAL A 74 -2.65 -12.11 -1.50
CA VAL A 74 -1.99 -10.83 -1.73
C VAL A 74 -2.79 -9.99 -2.72
N LEU A 75 -2.69 -8.67 -2.63
CA LEU A 75 -3.17 -7.77 -3.67
C LEU A 75 -1.96 -7.30 -4.50
N LEU A 76 -2.06 -7.35 -5.82
CA LEU A 76 -1.10 -6.74 -6.73
C LEU A 76 -1.75 -5.58 -7.48
N ALA A 77 -1.12 -4.41 -7.44
CA ALA A 77 -1.49 -3.28 -8.29
C ALA A 77 -0.30 -2.92 -9.18
N GLY A 78 -0.51 -2.86 -10.50
CA GLY A 78 0.57 -2.64 -11.45
C GLY A 78 0.21 -1.67 -12.57
N GLY A 79 1.19 -0.91 -13.06
CA GLY A 79 1.03 -0.01 -14.20
C GLY A 79 2.35 0.57 -14.70
N GLY A 80 2.28 1.26 -15.84
CA GLY A 80 3.44 1.90 -16.48
C GLY A 80 3.83 3.23 -15.83
N SER A 81 2.93 3.87 -15.09
CA SER A 81 3.18 5.14 -14.39
C SER A 81 2.23 5.31 -13.20
N LYS A 82 2.56 6.24 -12.29
CA LYS A 82 1.67 6.69 -11.20
C LYS A 82 0.71 7.81 -11.62
N THR A 83 0.94 8.42 -12.78
CA THR A 83 0.11 9.54 -13.29
C THR A 83 -1.18 9.05 -13.93
N GLU A 84 -1.20 7.79 -14.38
CA GLU A 84 -2.38 7.07 -14.82
C GLU A 84 -2.81 6.07 -13.75
N PRO A 85 -4.10 5.67 -13.68
CA PRO A 85 -4.55 4.62 -12.77
C PRO A 85 -3.78 3.30 -12.95
N PRO A 86 -3.79 2.40 -11.96
CA PRO A 86 -3.27 1.05 -12.14
C PRO A 86 -3.88 0.38 -13.37
N LEU A 87 -3.04 -0.25 -14.19
CA LEU A 87 -3.48 -1.06 -15.32
C LEU A 87 -4.27 -2.27 -14.83
N TYR A 88 -3.84 -2.87 -13.72
CA TYR A 88 -4.52 -3.96 -13.03
C TYR A 88 -4.47 -3.77 -11.52
N VAL A 89 -5.48 -4.31 -10.83
CA VAL A 89 -5.56 -4.45 -9.37
C VAL A 89 -6.15 -5.82 -9.07
N THR A 90 -5.27 -6.78 -8.83
CA THR A 90 -5.62 -8.19 -8.84
C THR A 90 -5.40 -8.81 -7.46
N LEU A 91 -6.44 -9.42 -6.90
CA LEU A 91 -6.33 -10.30 -5.73
C LEU A 91 -5.79 -11.64 -6.19
N GLN A 92 -4.71 -12.14 -5.59
CA GLN A 92 -4.15 -13.46 -5.88
C GLN A 92 -4.33 -14.40 -4.69
N SER A 93 -4.76 -15.63 -4.96
CA SER A 93 -4.85 -16.70 -3.97
C SER A 93 -3.50 -17.41 -3.80
N PRO A 94 -3.32 -18.18 -2.71
CA PRO A 94 -2.14 -19.04 -2.55
C PRO A 94 -2.05 -20.17 -3.59
N THR A 95 -3.12 -20.45 -4.35
CA THR A 95 -3.24 -21.57 -5.30
C THR A 95 -3.25 -21.10 -6.76
N VAL A 96 -2.62 -19.97 -7.05
CA VAL A 96 -2.44 -19.34 -8.38
C VAL A 96 -3.69 -18.78 -9.06
N GLU A 97 -4.84 -18.75 -8.38
CA GLU A 97 -6.04 -18.08 -8.89
C GLU A 97 -5.95 -16.58 -8.65
N SER A 98 -6.61 -15.80 -9.51
CA SER A 98 -6.54 -14.34 -9.44
C SER A 98 -7.82 -13.67 -9.93
N TRP A 99 -8.21 -12.57 -9.29
CA TRP A 99 -9.42 -11.80 -9.61
C TRP A 99 -9.10 -10.31 -9.71
N GLU A 100 -9.45 -9.68 -10.83
CA GLU A 100 -9.37 -8.22 -11.00
C GLU A 100 -10.49 -7.56 -10.20
N ILE A 101 -10.16 -6.97 -9.04
CA ILE A 101 -11.16 -6.58 -8.03
C ILE A 101 -12.10 -5.47 -8.51
N ARG A 102 -11.68 -4.73 -9.55
CA ARG A 102 -12.46 -3.64 -10.13
C ARG A 102 -13.60 -4.14 -11.01
N THR A 103 -13.50 -5.34 -11.58
CA THR A 103 -14.48 -5.84 -12.55
C THR A 103 -15.08 -7.18 -12.14
N GLU A 104 -14.36 -7.97 -11.36
CA GLU A 104 -14.77 -9.30 -10.93
C GLU A 104 -15.34 -9.29 -9.51
N GLU A 105 -16.14 -10.31 -9.19
CA GLU A 105 -16.56 -10.58 -7.82
C GLU A 105 -15.44 -11.30 -7.08
N LEU A 106 -15.17 -10.88 -5.84
CA LEU A 106 -14.21 -11.58 -4.98
C LEU A 106 -14.69 -13.01 -4.70
N PRO A 107 -13.78 -13.99 -4.63
CA PRO A 107 -14.19 -15.38 -4.49
C PRO A 107 -14.87 -15.60 -3.14
N PRO A 108 -15.82 -16.54 -3.06
CA PRO A 108 -16.55 -16.83 -1.81
C PRO A 108 -15.64 -17.33 -0.68
N THR A 109 -14.45 -17.83 -1.03
CA THR A 109 -13.39 -18.26 -0.11
C THR A 109 -12.58 -17.10 0.46
N PHE A 110 -12.66 -15.89 -0.12
CA PHE A 110 -11.95 -14.73 0.42
C PHE A 110 -12.61 -14.30 1.74
N PRO A 111 -11.84 -14.12 2.83
CA PRO A 111 -12.38 -13.76 4.14
C PRO A 111 -13.24 -12.51 4.09
N LYS A 112 -14.28 -12.48 4.93
CA LYS A 112 -15.22 -11.34 4.99
C LYS A 112 -14.57 -10.12 5.60
#